data_AF-A0AAN6UQ91-F1
#
_entry.id   AF-A0AAN6UQ91-F1
#
_cell.length_a   1.000
_cell.length_b   1.000
_cell.length_c   1.000
_cell.angle_alpha   90.00
_cell.angle_beta   90.00
_cell.angle_gamma   90.00
#
_symmetry.space_group_name_H-M   'P 1'
#
loop_
_entity.id
_entity.type
_entity.pdbx_description
1 polymer ?
#
loop_
_entity_poly.entity_id
_entity_poly.type
_entity_poly.pdbx_seq_one_letter_code
_entity_poly.pdbx_strand_id
1 'polypeptide(L)'
;WVWLLLTMASTVAAISLANVEPLHDAMLPLNCFVAYNNPIFGCVMEDFGSQGCSLTCQGGLARTQYTIQAVCSGVEVSQTSVMGRALSGTLISILC
;
A
#
# COMPACT_ATOMS: atom_id res chain seq x y z
N TRP A 1 10.76 43.62 3.57
CA TRP A 1 9.41 43.07 3.85
C TRP A 1 8.97 42.10 2.77
N VAL A 2 9.77 41.08 2.46
CA VAL A 2 9.25 39.89 1.78
C VAL A 2 9.98 38.71 2.40
N TRP A 3 9.36 38.13 3.44
CA TRP A 3 9.76 36.83 3.96
C TRP A 3 9.36 35.80 2.90
N LEU A 4 10.32 35.37 2.08
CA LEU A 4 10.15 34.20 1.22
C LEU A 4 10.12 32.96 2.12
N LEU A 5 8.93 32.53 2.54
CA LEU A 5 8.72 31.20 3.07
C LEU A 5 8.81 30.22 1.89
N LEU A 6 10.00 29.67 1.64
CA LEU A 6 10.15 28.45 0.85
C LEU A 6 9.47 27.33 1.64
N THR A 7 8.18 27.10 1.39
CA THR A 7 7.53 25.85 1.76
C THR A 7 8.18 24.76 0.91
N MET A 8 9.08 23.97 1.49
CA MET A 8 9.53 22.74 0.86
C MET A 8 8.29 21.86 0.70
N ALA A 9 7.75 21.81 -0.52
CA ALA A 9 6.79 20.79 -0.88
C ALA A 9 7.57 19.47 -0.88
N SER A 10 7.52 18.75 0.24
CA SER A 10 8.00 17.38 0.31
C SER A 10 7.25 16.61 -0.77
N THR A 11 7.96 16.24 -1.86
CA THR A 11 7.41 15.35 -2.87
C THR A 11 7.29 13.99 -2.22
N VAL A 12 6.14 13.73 -1.59
CA VAL A 12 5.80 12.42 -1.06
C VAL A 12 5.83 11.46 -2.23
N ALA A 13 6.82 10.56 -2.25
CA ALA A 13 6.86 9.51 -3.24
C ALA A 13 5.63 8.62 -3.02
N ALA A 14 4.81 8.51 -4.06
CA ALA A 14 3.60 7.70 -3.99
C ALA A 14 4.02 6.22 -3.96
N ILE A 15 3.77 5.55 -2.84
CA ILE A 15 4.17 4.15 -2.61
C ILE A 15 2.99 3.20 -2.86
N SER A 16 3.25 2.03 -3.45
CA SER A 16 2.30 0.94 -3.68
C SER A 16 2.70 -0.33 -2.90
N LEU A 17 1.84 -1.34 -2.86
CA LEU A 17 2.18 -2.62 -2.23
C LEU A 17 3.29 -3.36 -2.98
N ALA A 18 3.41 -3.13 -4.30
CA ALA A 18 4.51 -3.65 -5.10
C ALA A 18 5.89 -3.09 -4.71
N ASN A 19 5.93 -1.91 -4.07
CA ASN A 19 7.17 -1.38 -3.50
C ASN A 19 7.56 -2.09 -2.19
N VAL A 20 6.59 -2.67 -1.47
CA VAL A 20 6.80 -3.39 -0.20
C VAL A 20 7.22 -4.83 -0.49
N GLU A 21 6.45 -5.53 -1.33
CA GLU A 21 6.77 -6.89 -1.78
C GLU A 21 6.45 -6.99 -3.28
N PRO A 22 7.48 -7.16 -4.14
CA PRO A 22 7.26 -7.35 -5.57
C PRO A 22 6.48 -8.63 -5.85
N LEU A 23 5.63 -8.62 -6.87
CA LEU A 23 4.97 -9.84 -7.34
C LEU A 23 5.99 -10.70 -8.09
N HIS A 24 6.30 -11.90 -7.58
CA HIS A 24 7.35 -12.76 -8.16
C HIS A 24 6.81 -13.76 -9.19
N ASP A 25 5.64 -14.37 -8.98
CA ASP A 25 5.15 -15.44 -9.88
C ASP A 25 3.65 -15.69 -9.74
N ALA A 26 2.83 -14.84 -10.36
CA ALA A 26 1.40 -15.14 -10.47
C ALA A 26 0.82 -14.55 -11.76
N MET A 27 0.16 -15.40 -12.56
CA MET A 27 -0.82 -14.94 -13.55
C MET A 27 -2.00 -14.33 -12.79
N LEU A 28 -1.84 -13.10 -12.34
CA LEU A 28 -2.91 -12.35 -11.70
C LEU A 28 -3.86 -11.81 -12.77
N PRO A 29 -5.18 -11.79 -12.49
CA PRO A 29 -6.10 -10.97 -13.25
C PRO A 29 -5.60 -9.52 -13.35
N LEU A 30 -5.75 -8.89 -14.51
CA LEU A 30 -5.19 -7.55 -14.77
C LEU A 30 -5.68 -6.50 -13.77
N ASN A 31 -6.96 -6.55 -13.41
CA ASN A 31 -7.56 -5.69 -12.37
C ASN A 31 -6.88 -5.86 -11.01
N CYS A 32 -6.51 -7.09 -10.67
CA CYS A 32 -5.81 -7.38 -9.43
C CYS A 32 -4.38 -6.83 -9.44
N PHE A 33 -3.66 -7.05 -10.54
CA PHE A 33 -2.32 -6.49 -10.73
C PHE A 33 -2.33 -4.96 -10.62
N VAL A 34 -3.30 -4.30 -11.26
CA VAL A 34 -3.44 -2.83 -11.19
C VAL A 34 -3.73 -2.38 -9.76
N ALA A 35 -4.64 -3.05 -9.03
CA ALA A 35 -4.94 -2.68 -7.65
C ALA A 35 -3.72 -2.80 -6.72
N TYR A 36 -2.89 -3.83 -6.92
CA TYR A 36 -1.68 -4.05 -6.12
C TYR A 36 -0.58 -3.00 -6.38
N ASN A 37 -0.47 -2.54 -7.62
CA ASN A 37 0.51 -1.53 -8.05
C ASN A 37 -0.01 -0.08 -7.90
N ASN A 38 -1.26 0.10 -7.47
CA ASN A 38 -1.85 1.43 -7.35
C ASN A 38 -1.22 2.18 -6.16
N PRO A 39 -0.88 3.47 -6.31
CA PRO A 39 -0.44 4.30 -5.19
C PRO A 39 -1.39 4.28 -4.00
N ILE A 40 -0.83 4.12 -2.81
CA ILE A 40 -1.54 4.16 -1.53
C ILE A 40 -1.51 5.61 -1.05
N PHE A 41 -2.65 6.29 -1.20
CA PHE A 41 -2.78 7.68 -0.77
C PHE A 41 -2.56 7.82 0.74
N GLY A 42 -1.67 8.74 1.11
CA GLY A 42 -1.38 9.05 2.50
C GLY A 42 -0.33 8.17 3.15
N CYS A 43 0.27 7.24 2.40
CA CYS A 43 1.45 6.49 2.84
C CYS A 43 2.73 7.07 2.22
N VAL A 44 3.79 7.09 3.02
CA VAL A 44 5.17 7.38 2.62
C VAL A 44 6.05 6.17 2.95
N MET A 45 7.28 6.10 2.41
CA MET A 45 8.16 4.96 2.74
C MET A 45 8.47 4.89 4.24
N GLU A 46 8.56 6.03 4.92
CA GLU A 46 8.80 6.07 6.36
C GLU A 46 7.66 5.47 7.20
N ASP A 47 6.44 5.32 6.65
CA ASP A 47 5.34 4.63 7.33
C ASP A 47 5.56 3.10 7.44
N PHE A 48 6.42 2.52 6.59
CA PHE A 48 6.70 1.09 6.56
C PHE A 48 8.02 0.81 7.29
N GLY A 49 7.95 0.58 8.60
CA GLY A 49 9.13 0.37 9.44
C GLY A 49 8.79 0.31 10.93
N SER A 50 9.81 0.34 11.80
CA SER A 50 9.67 0.07 13.24
C SER A 50 8.85 1.09 14.04
N GLN A 51 8.40 2.19 13.43
CA GLN A 51 7.74 3.29 14.13
C GLN A 51 6.21 3.30 13.99
N GLY A 52 5.62 2.35 13.25
CA GLY A 52 4.17 2.36 13.01
C GLY A 52 3.77 3.24 11.83
N CYS A 53 2.72 2.82 11.12
CA CYS A 53 2.09 3.66 10.11
C CYS A 53 1.35 4.84 10.74
N SER A 54 1.45 6.02 10.13
CA SER A 54 0.56 7.15 10.42
C SER A 54 -0.91 6.79 10.22
N LEU A 55 -1.82 7.50 10.92
CA LEU A 55 -3.27 7.29 10.79
C LEU A 55 -3.76 7.48 9.34
N THR A 56 -3.15 8.41 8.60
CA THR A 56 -3.46 8.65 7.19
C THR A 56 -3.08 7.45 6.34
N CYS A 57 -1.88 6.88 6.56
CA CYS A 57 -1.44 5.69 5.84
C CYS A 57 -2.31 4.47 6.17
N GLN A 58 -2.68 4.27 7.45
CA GLN A 58 -3.60 3.20 7.83
C GLN A 58 -4.94 3.30 7.08
N GLY A 59 -5.48 4.52 6.93
CA GLY A 59 -6.68 4.77 6.12
C GLY A 59 -6.48 4.45 4.63
N GLY A 60 -5.32 4.78 4.06
CA GLY A 60 -4.93 4.40 2.70
C GLY A 60 -4.87 2.88 2.53
N LEU A 61 -4.17 2.20 3.44
CA LEU A 61 -4.03 0.74 3.47
C LEU A 61 -5.39 0.04 3.60
N ALA A 62 -6.30 0.54 4.43
CA ALA A 62 -7.65 0.00 4.56
C ALA A 62 -8.42 0.03 3.22
N ARG A 63 -8.32 1.13 2.47
CA ARG A 63 -8.97 1.27 1.15
C ARG A 63 -8.33 0.38 0.11
N THR A 64 -6.99 0.29 0.09
CA THR A 64 -6.26 -0.60 -0.82
C THR A 64 -6.61 -2.06 -0.53
N GLN A 65 -6.67 -2.45 0.75
CA GLN A 65 -7.07 -3.80 1.17
C GLN A 65 -8.48 -4.14 0.67
N TYR A 66 -9.46 -3.25 0.92
CA TYR A 66 -10.82 -3.45 0.45
C TYR A 66 -10.89 -3.60 -1.07
N THR A 67 -10.14 -2.76 -1.80
CA THR A 67 -10.06 -2.82 -3.27
C THR A 67 -9.50 -4.18 -3.72
N ILE A 68 -8.39 -4.63 -3.14
CA ILE A 68 -7.79 -5.93 -3.44
C ILE A 68 -8.78 -7.07 -3.19
N GLN A 69 -9.45 -7.07 -2.03
CA GLN A 69 -10.44 -8.09 -1.71
C GLN A 69 -11.59 -8.13 -2.74
N ALA A 70 -11.99 -6.97 -3.26
CA ALA A 70 -13.04 -6.88 -4.27
C ALA A 70 -12.59 -7.36 -5.66
N VAL A 71 -11.36 -7.02 -6.10
CA VAL A 71 -10.92 -7.29 -7.48
C VAL A 71 -10.05 -8.53 -7.65
N CYS A 72 -9.52 -9.07 -6.56
CA CYS A 72 -8.63 -10.23 -6.55
C CYS A 72 -9.26 -11.47 -5.92
N SER A 73 -10.60 -11.53 -5.84
CA SER A 73 -11.30 -12.68 -5.29
C SER A 73 -10.93 -13.97 -6.04
N GLY A 74 -10.56 -15.02 -5.32
CA GLY A 74 -10.20 -16.32 -5.92
C GLY A 74 -8.75 -16.41 -6.42
N VAL A 75 -7.94 -15.37 -6.23
CA VAL A 75 -6.49 -15.46 -6.41
C VAL A 75 -5.88 -16.31 -5.29
N GLU A 76 -5.19 -17.38 -5.67
CA GLU A 76 -4.42 -18.21 -4.73
C GLU A 76 -3.00 -17.68 -4.61
N VAL A 77 -2.63 -17.25 -3.41
CA VAL A 77 -1.29 -16.74 -3.07
C VAL A 77 -0.90 -17.24 -1.68
N SER A 78 0.39 -17.19 -1.36
CA SER A 78 0.85 -17.49 -0.01
C SER A 78 0.17 -16.56 1.01
N GLN A 79 -0.39 -17.12 2.08
CA GLN A 79 -0.98 -16.35 3.19
C GLN A 79 0.06 -15.49 3.92
N THR A 80 1.36 -15.77 3.74
CA THR A 80 2.44 -14.97 4.32
C THR A 80 2.87 -13.80 3.44
N SER A 81 2.46 -13.77 2.16
CA SER A 81 2.73 -12.65 1.26
C SER A 81 1.88 -11.44 1.60
N VAL A 82 2.34 -10.23 1.28
CA VAL A 82 1.56 -8.99 1.38
C VAL A 82 0.20 -9.13 0.70
N MET A 83 0.16 -9.77 -0.47
CA MET A 83 -1.07 -10.05 -1.20
C MET A 83 -2.04 -10.95 -0.41
N GLY A 84 -1.54 -12.01 0.21
CA GLY A 84 -2.32 -12.90 1.08
C GLY A 84 -2.81 -12.20 2.35
N ARG A 85 -2.02 -11.30 2.94
CA ARG A 85 -2.44 -10.46 4.08
C ARG A 85 -3.54 -9.48 3.68
N ALA A 86 -3.45 -8.88 2.50
CA ALA A 86 -4.50 -8.02 1.94
C ALA A 86 -5.81 -8.79 1.74
N LEU A 87 -5.75 -9.97 1.11
CA LEU A 87 -6.95 -10.81 0.92
C LEU A 87 -7.59 -11.25 2.24
N SER A 88 -6.78 -11.58 3.25
CA SER A 88 -7.26 -12.02 4.57
C SER A 88 -7.73 -10.91 5.51
N GLY A 89 -7.57 -9.63 5.13
CA GLY A 89 -8.01 -8.51 5.95
C GLY A 89 -7.02 -8.08 7.03
N THR A 90 -5.78 -8.56 6.97
CA THR A 90 -4.76 -8.38 8.03
C THR A 90 -3.60 -7.50 7.61
N LEU A 91 -3.73 -6.75 6.50
CA LEU A 91 -2.66 -5.96 5.89
C LEU A 91 -2.07 -4.93 6.86
N ILE A 92 -2.94 -4.14 7.50
CA ILE A 92 -2.52 -3.07 8.42
C ILE A 92 -1.76 -3.66 9.61
N SER A 93 -2.23 -4.78 10.15
CA SER A 93 -1.60 -5.45 11.31
C SER A 93 -0.19 -5.99 11.00
N ILE A 94 0.16 -6.20 9.73
CA ILE A 94 1.49 -6.69 9.33
C ILE A 94 2.42 -5.57 8.91
N LEU A 95 1.88 -4.52 8.32
CA LEU A 95 2.70 -3.45 7.74
C LEU A 95 3.02 -2.31 8.71
N CYS A 96 2.33 -2.19 9.85
CA CYS A 96 2.37 -1.01 10.72
C CYS A 96 2.97 -1.25 12.12
#